data_AF-B0WBY6-F1
#
_entry.id   AF-B0WBY6-F1
#
_cell.length_a   1.000
_cell.length_b   1.000
_cell.length_c   1.000
_cell.angle_alpha   90.00
_cell.angle_beta   90.00
_cell.angle_gamma   90.00
#
_symmetry.space_group_name_H-M   'P 1'
#
loop_
_entity.id
_entity.type
_entity.pdbx_description
1 polymer ?
#
loop_
_entity_poly.entity_id
_entity_poly.type
_entity_poly.pdbx_seq_one_letter_code
_entity_poly.pdbx_strand_id
1 'polypeptide(L)'
;MNTCNLKHHEKLCALFGGMFGGVAMQYGRKRVLALMSLPFSLSWILTVFAKSVETMFFTAFIGGFCCAIVSTVTQVYISEISSPDIRGFLSAIQKIAGHMGMLISYLLGAYLDWRQLAMLVSVAPIMLFISVIYIPETPSFLVLRGCDDEAHRSLQWLRGPHKNAWFGLHGTFWLYACISCAGLFFVIMVVPETKGRDLEEMDPKYVRTLTINR
;
A
#
# COMPACT_ATOMS: atom_id res chain seq x y z
N MET A 1 -15.93 -5.23 21.52
CA MET A 1 -14.67 -4.59 21.95
C MET A 1 -14.09 -3.86 20.74
N ASN A 2 -13.74 -2.59 20.90
CA ASN A 2 -13.96 -1.52 19.91
C ASN A 2 -13.05 -1.52 18.67
N THR A 3 -13.64 -1.62 17.48
CA THR A 3 -13.01 -1.33 16.17
C THR A 3 -12.52 0.12 16.03
N CYS A 4 -12.93 1.01 16.92
CA CYS A 4 -12.50 2.42 16.97
C CYS A 4 -11.01 2.58 17.36
N ASN A 5 -10.45 1.66 18.15
CA ASN A 5 -9.02 1.70 18.50
C ASN A 5 -8.12 1.26 17.33
N LEU A 6 -8.65 0.45 16.40
CA LEU A 6 -7.92 -0.12 15.27
C LEU A 6 -7.37 0.97 14.32
N LYS A 7 -8.15 2.02 14.08
CA LYS A 7 -7.76 3.13 13.18
C LYS A 7 -6.73 4.09 13.80
N HIS A 8 -6.61 4.15 15.12
CA HIS A 8 -5.67 5.05 15.79
C HIS A 8 -4.23 4.52 15.72
N HIS A 9 -4.04 3.20 15.86
CA HIS A 9 -2.71 2.59 15.81
C HIS A 9 -2.11 2.59 14.39
N GLU A 10 -2.90 2.39 13.34
CA GLU A 10 -2.42 2.51 11.95
C GLU A 10 -1.95 3.94 11.62
N LYS A 11 -2.69 4.96 12.08
CA LYS A 11 -2.35 6.37 11.83
C LYS A 11 -1.07 6.80 12.55
N LEU A 12 -0.80 6.27 13.74
CA LEU A 12 0.45 6.51 14.47
C LEU A 12 1.65 5.93 13.71
N CYS A 13 1.53 4.72 13.16
CA CYS A 13 2.58 4.10 12.34
C CYS A 13 2.91 4.92 11.10
N ALA A 14 1.90 5.49 10.43
CA ALA A 14 2.09 6.34 9.26
C ALA A 14 2.87 7.64 9.59
N LEU A 15 2.60 8.23 10.76
CA LEU A 15 3.27 9.46 11.21
C LEU A 15 4.76 9.22 11.49
N PHE A 16 5.08 8.16 12.23
CA PHE A 16 6.47 7.77 12.50
C PHE A 16 7.18 7.27 11.24
N GLY A 17 6.52 6.46 10.40
CA GLY A 17 7.08 5.97 9.14
C GLY A 17 7.42 7.09 8.15
N GLY A 18 6.65 8.18 8.13
CA GLY A 18 6.95 9.36 7.32
C GLY A 18 8.21 10.11 7.79
N MET A 19 8.34 10.33 9.10
CA MET A 19 9.50 11.02 9.69
C MET A 19 10.79 10.20 9.56
N PHE A 20 10.74 8.90 9.88
CA PHE A 20 11.88 8.00 9.76
C PHE A 20 12.21 7.67 8.29
N GLY A 21 11.21 7.65 7.40
CA GLY A 21 11.41 7.45 5.97
C GLY A 21 12.31 8.52 5.35
N GLY A 22 12.12 9.80 5.73
CA GLY A 22 12.96 10.90 5.25
C GLY A 22 14.44 10.77 5.66
N VAL A 23 14.70 10.35 6.90
CA VAL A 23 16.06 10.09 7.39
C VAL A 23 16.66 8.86 6.71
N ALA A 24 15.88 7.78 6.58
CA ALA A 24 16.33 6.54 5.95
C ALA A 24 16.77 6.78 4.50
N MET A 25 16.07 7.64 3.76
CA MET A 25 16.38 7.94 2.36
C MET A 25 17.74 8.62 2.13
N GLN A 26 18.38 9.16 3.17
CA GLN A 26 19.77 9.66 3.10
C GLN A 26 20.76 8.54 2.74
N TYR A 27 20.43 7.29 3.08
CA TYR A 27 21.26 6.12 2.79
C TYR A 27 21.06 5.54 1.38
N GLY A 28 20.08 6.03 0.61
CA GLY A 28 19.74 5.54 -0.74
C GLY A 28 18.34 4.94 -0.82
N ARG A 29 17.62 5.15 -1.92
CA ARG A 29 16.20 4.77 -2.03
C ARG A 29 16.06 3.26 -2.23
N LYS A 30 16.83 2.69 -3.18
CA LYS A 30 16.91 1.24 -3.43
C LYS A 30 17.31 0.49 -2.16
N ARG A 31 18.34 0.99 -1.46
CA ARG A 31 18.87 0.35 -0.25
C ARG A 31 17.83 0.30 0.88
N VAL A 32 17.11 1.39 1.10
CA VAL A 32 16.03 1.43 2.11
C VAL A 32 14.88 0.49 1.74
N LEU A 33 14.49 0.46 0.47
CA LEU A 33 13.47 -0.47 -0.02
C LEU A 33 13.86 -1.94 0.25
N ALA A 34 15.10 -2.31 -0.08
CA ALA A 34 15.60 -3.65 0.18
C ALA A 34 15.67 -3.95 1.69
N LEU A 35 16.24 -3.04 2.48
CA LEU A 35 16.39 -3.22 3.94
C LEU A 35 15.03 -3.37 4.64
N MET A 36 14.01 -2.61 4.22
CA MET A 36 12.68 -2.62 4.85
C MET A 36 11.78 -3.75 4.36
N SER A 37 11.99 -4.27 3.15
CA SER A 37 11.22 -5.42 2.63
C SER A 37 11.44 -6.72 3.43
N LEU A 38 12.63 -6.91 4.03
CA LEU A 38 12.94 -8.06 4.88
C LEU A 38 12.14 -8.09 6.21
N PRO A 39 12.19 -7.05 7.07
CA PRO A 39 11.37 -7.01 8.29
C PRO A 39 9.88 -6.96 7.97
N PHE A 40 9.48 -6.40 6.83
CA PHE A 40 8.09 -6.44 6.40
C PHE A 40 7.63 -7.88 6.07
N SER A 41 8.44 -8.65 5.35
CA SER A 41 8.17 -10.08 5.09
C SER A 41 8.14 -10.89 6.38
N LEU A 42 9.13 -10.67 7.26
CA LEU A 42 9.23 -11.34 8.55
C LEU A 42 8.00 -11.06 9.42
N SER A 43 7.50 -9.82 9.42
CA SER A 43 6.31 -9.42 10.16
C SER A 43 5.08 -10.27 9.78
N TRP A 44 4.85 -10.48 8.48
CA TRP A 44 3.73 -11.31 8.01
C TRP A 44 3.92 -12.80 8.33
N ILE A 45 5.15 -13.30 8.22
CA ILE A 45 5.49 -14.68 8.60
C ILE A 45 5.26 -14.89 10.10
N LEU A 46 5.68 -13.96 10.96
CA LEU A 46 5.45 -14.03 12.40
C LEU A 46 3.97 -13.98 12.76
N THR A 47 3.16 -13.22 12.01
CA THR A 47 1.69 -13.21 12.18
C THR A 47 1.08 -14.61 11.99
N VAL A 48 1.59 -15.43 11.07
CA VAL A 48 1.10 -16.82 10.84
C VAL A 48 1.27 -17.69 12.09
N PHE A 49 2.35 -17.49 12.84
CA PHE A 49 2.67 -18.26 14.05
C PHE A 49 2.13 -17.64 15.33
N ALA A 50 1.41 -16.53 15.25
CA ALA A 50 0.86 -15.86 16.43
C ALA A 50 -0.13 -16.79 17.17
N LYS A 51 0.16 -17.03 18.46
CA LYS A 51 -0.70 -17.81 19.38
C LYS A 51 -1.46 -16.93 20.36
N SER A 52 -1.10 -15.65 20.47
CA SER A 52 -1.75 -14.67 21.34
C SER A 52 -2.14 -13.41 20.57
N VAL A 53 -3.16 -12.72 21.07
CA VAL A 53 -3.62 -11.44 20.53
C VAL A 53 -2.55 -10.36 20.65
N GLU A 54 -1.75 -10.39 21.71
CA GLU A 54 -0.65 -9.44 21.93
C GLU A 54 0.46 -9.58 20.88
N THR A 55 0.87 -10.81 20.57
CA THR A 55 1.86 -11.07 19.51
C THR A 55 1.32 -10.61 18.16
N MET A 56 0.02 -10.76 17.92
CA MET A 56 -0.63 -10.32 16.69
C MET A 56 -0.66 -8.78 16.57
N PHE A 57 -0.86 -8.05 17.67
CA PHE A 57 -0.74 -6.59 17.68
C PHE A 57 0.71 -6.13 17.46
N PHE A 58 1.66 -6.82 18.08
CA PHE A 58 3.08 -6.50 17.93
C PHE A 58 3.56 -6.68 16.50
N THR A 59 3.22 -7.80 15.85
CA THR A 59 3.56 -8.01 14.44
C THR A 59 2.81 -7.03 13.54
N ALA A 60 1.54 -6.74 13.80
CA ALA A 60 0.80 -5.74 13.02
C ALA A 60 1.45 -4.34 13.11
N PHE A 61 1.95 -3.94 14.28
CA PHE A 61 2.64 -2.67 14.46
C PHE A 61 3.92 -2.59 13.63
N ILE A 62 4.76 -3.63 13.68
CA ILE A 62 5.99 -3.72 12.88
C ILE A 62 5.66 -3.69 11.38
N GLY A 63 4.66 -4.48 10.96
CA GLY A 63 4.22 -4.54 9.57
C GLY A 63 3.71 -3.20 9.07
N GLY A 64 2.90 -2.50 9.86
CA GLY A 64 2.38 -1.17 9.55
C GLY A 64 3.49 -0.13 9.41
N PHE A 65 4.48 -0.14 10.31
CA PHE A 65 5.64 0.75 10.24
C PHE A 65 6.48 0.50 8.97
N CYS A 66 6.78 -0.76 8.66
CA CYS A 66 7.54 -1.10 7.45
C CYS A 66 6.77 -0.73 6.18
N CYS A 67 5.46 -1.02 6.14
CA CYS A 67 4.58 -0.64 5.04
C CYS A 67 4.59 0.88 4.80
N ALA A 68 4.51 1.68 5.87
CA ALA A 68 4.56 3.13 5.78
C ALA A 68 5.88 3.63 5.14
N ILE A 69 7.04 3.15 5.61
CA ILE A 69 8.34 3.53 5.03
C ILE A 69 8.44 3.09 3.57
N VAL A 70 8.15 1.81 3.28
CA VAL A 70 8.20 1.27 1.92
C VAL A 70 7.30 2.06 0.97
N SER A 71 6.10 2.41 1.41
CA SER A 71 5.15 3.18 0.60
C SER A 71 5.68 4.58 0.27
N THR A 72 6.25 5.28 1.25
CA THR A 72 6.85 6.62 1.07
C THR A 72 8.07 6.57 0.15
N VAL A 73 9.00 5.64 0.40
CA VAL A 73 10.23 5.53 -0.39
C VAL A 73 9.93 5.11 -1.83
N THR A 74 8.95 4.22 -2.04
CA THR A 74 8.52 3.84 -3.40
C THR A 74 7.96 5.05 -4.17
N GLN A 75 7.12 5.87 -3.53
CA GLN A 75 6.58 7.08 -4.16
C GLN A 75 7.70 8.05 -4.56
N VAL A 76 8.68 8.27 -3.69
CA VAL A 76 9.82 9.14 -4.02
C VAL A 76 10.68 8.50 -5.11
N TYR A 77 10.97 7.21 -5.04
CA TYR A 77 11.71 6.48 -6.06
C TYR A 77 11.08 6.65 -7.44
N ILE A 78 9.76 6.42 -7.56
CA ILE A 78 9.01 6.63 -8.81
C ILE A 78 9.09 8.10 -9.25
N SER A 79 8.98 9.05 -8.34
CA SER A 79 9.08 10.48 -8.69
C SER A 79 10.47 10.86 -9.21
N GLU A 80 11.54 10.28 -8.68
CA GLU A 80 12.93 10.61 -9.06
C GLU A 80 13.35 9.98 -10.38
N ILE A 81 12.83 8.80 -10.71
CA ILE A 81 13.09 8.13 -12.00
C ILE A 81 12.19 8.70 -13.11
N SER A 82 10.95 9.06 -12.80
CA SER A 82 9.99 9.49 -13.81
C SER A 82 10.37 10.81 -14.48
N SER A 83 10.15 10.89 -15.79
CA SER A 83 10.15 12.17 -16.50
C SER A 83 8.93 13.00 -16.06
N PRO A 84 9.03 14.35 -16.01
CA PRO A 84 7.96 15.21 -15.52
C PRO A 84 6.59 14.93 -16.15
N ASP A 85 6.55 14.59 -17.44
CA ASP A 85 5.34 14.38 -18.22
C ASP A 85 4.55 13.11 -17.84
N ILE A 86 5.23 12.06 -17.35
CA ILE A 86 4.63 10.75 -17.04
C ILE A 86 4.66 10.45 -15.53
N ARG A 87 5.20 11.35 -14.71
CA ARG A 87 5.31 11.18 -13.25
C ARG A 87 3.96 10.91 -12.61
N GLY A 88 2.95 11.72 -12.96
CA GLY A 88 1.59 11.54 -12.43
C GLY A 88 0.99 10.17 -12.78
N PHE A 89 1.29 9.65 -13.97
CA PHE A 89 0.83 8.35 -14.41
C PHE A 89 1.47 7.19 -13.66
N LEU A 90 2.79 7.19 -13.52
CA LEU A 90 3.49 6.14 -12.80
C LEU A 90 3.07 6.09 -11.32
N SER A 91 2.87 7.26 -10.69
CA SER A 91 2.30 7.34 -9.34
C SER A 91 0.86 6.81 -9.27
N ALA A 92 0.02 7.10 -10.28
CA ALA A 92 -1.35 6.59 -10.35
C ALA A 92 -1.40 5.06 -10.52
N ILE A 93 -0.56 4.48 -11.40
CA ILE A 93 -0.43 3.03 -11.56
C ILE A 93 -0.07 2.38 -10.21
N GLN A 94 0.90 2.94 -9.49
CA GLN A 94 1.29 2.42 -8.18
C GLN A 94 0.10 2.43 -7.20
N LYS A 95 -0.72 3.49 -7.20
CA LYS A 95 -1.91 3.57 -6.35
C LYS A 95 -2.97 2.55 -6.77
N ILE A 96 -3.27 2.42 -8.06
CA ILE A 96 -4.26 1.46 -8.56
C ILE A 96 -3.83 0.03 -8.22
N ALA A 97 -2.57 -0.33 -8.47
CA ALA A 97 -2.02 -1.64 -8.13
C ALA A 97 -2.18 -1.96 -6.63
N GLY A 98 -1.94 -0.98 -5.75
CA GLY A 98 -2.14 -1.14 -4.31
C GLY A 98 -3.60 -1.41 -3.92
N HIS A 99 -4.55 -0.69 -4.51
CA HIS A 99 -5.98 -0.91 -4.25
C HIS A 99 -6.47 -2.24 -4.82
N MET A 100 -5.99 -2.64 -5.99
CA MET A 100 -6.26 -3.96 -6.56
C MET A 100 -5.77 -5.08 -5.64
N GLY A 101 -4.56 -4.94 -5.08
CA GLY A 101 -4.03 -5.90 -4.10
C GLY A 101 -4.91 -5.99 -2.85
N MET A 102 -5.39 -4.86 -2.33
CA MET A 102 -6.31 -4.84 -1.19
C MET A 102 -7.65 -5.51 -1.51
N LEU A 103 -8.22 -5.25 -2.68
CA LEU A 103 -9.47 -5.87 -3.13
C LEU A 103 -9.32 -7.40 -3.23
N ILE A 104 -8.23 -7.87 -3.82
CA ILE A 104 -7.91 -9.30 -3.90
C ILE A 104 -7.78 -9.89 -2.49
N SER A 105 -7.13 -9.19 -1.56
CA SER A 105 -7.01 -9.65 -0.17
C SER A 105 -8.37 -9.81 0.52
N TYR A 106 -9.34 -8.92 0.27
CA TYR A 106 -10.68 -9.06 0.84
C TYR A 106 -11.47 -10.19 0.21
N LEU A 107 -11.37 -10.37 -1.11
CA LEU A 107 -12.01 -11.49 -1.81
C LEU A 107 -11.47 -12.83 -1.29
N LEU A 108 -10.16 -12.96 -1.17
CA LEU A 108 -9.53 -14.18 -0.66
C LEU A 108 -9.79 -14.38 0.83
N GLY A 109 -9.85 -13.30 1.62
CA GLY A 109 -10.21 -13.36 3.03
C GLY A 109 -11.64 -13.82 3.31
N ALA A 110 -12.53 -13.83 2.30
CA ALA A 110 -13.86 -14.42 2.42
C ALA A 110 -13.85 -15.96 2.36
N TYR A 111 -12.81 -16.57 1.77
CA TYR A 111 -12.73 -18.02 1.55
C TYR A 111 -11.58 -18.70 2.30
N LEU A 112 -10.52 -17.96 2.65
CA LEU A 112 -9.31 -18.48 3.31
C LEU A 112 -9.29 -18.14 4.80
N ASP A 113 -8.68 -19.01 5.60
CA ASP A 113 -8.38 -18.70 7.00
C ASP A 113 -7.36 -17.55 7.10
N TRP A 114 -7.42 -16.77 8.18
CA TRP A 114 -6.55 -15.60 8.38
C TRP A 114 -5.05 -15.97 8.36
N ARG A 115 -4.68 -17.19 8.76
CA ARG A 115 -3.30 -17.69 8.66
C ARG A 115 -2.87 -17.94 7.22
N GLN A 116 -3.75 -18.52 6.40
CA GLN A 116 -3.51 -18.74 4.98
C GLN A 116 -3.41 -17.42 4.22
N LEU A 117 -4.27 -16.46 4.58
CA LEU A 117 -4.22 -15.11 4.04
C LEU A 117 -2.89 -14.40 4.40
N ALA A 118 -2.45 -14.49 5.66
CA ALA A 118 -1.16 -13.93 6.07
C ALA A 118 0.04 -14.55 5.33
N MET A 119 0.02 -15.86 5.06
CA MET A 119 1.03 -16.52 4.22
C MET A 119 1.03 -15.96 2.80
N LEU A 120 -0.14 -15.79 2.18
CA LEU A 120 -0.24 -15.23 0.84
C LEU A 120 0.26 -13.78 0.77
N VAL A 121 -0.13 -12.96 1.75
CA VAL A 121 0.28 -11.54 1.82
C VAL A 121 1.79 -11.43 2.04
N SER A 122 2.42 -12.37 2.75
CA SER A 122 3.88 -12.40 2.95
C SER A 122 4.68 -12.57 1.65
N VAL A 123 4.06 -13.06 0.58
CA VAL A 123 4.71 -13.20 -0.74
C VAL A 123 4.97 -11.83 -1.39
N ALA A 124 4.08 -10.86 -1.20
CA ALA A 124 4.20 -9.53 -1.81
C ALA A 124 5.49 -8.78 -1.42
N PRO A 125 5.90 -8.68 -0.14
CA PRO A 125 7.15 -8.03 0.23
C PRO A 125 8.40 -8.83 -0.17
N ILE A 126 8.32 -10.16 -0.29
CA ILE A 126 9.40 -10.98 -0.85
C ILE A 126 9.60 -10.67 -2.34
N MET A 127 8.50 -10.57 -3.09
CA MET A 127 8.52 -10.18 -4.51
C MET A 127 9.12 -8.77 -4.67
N LEU A 128 8.79 -7.84 -3.77
CA LEU A 128 9.40 -6.52 -3.74
C LEU A 128 10.92 -6.60 -3.54
N PHE A 129 11.39 -7.36 -2.55
CA PHE A 129 12.83 -7.53 -2.30
C PHE A 129 13.56 -8.02 -3.55
N ILE A 130 13.05 -9.07 -4.20
CA ILE A 130 13.63 -9.64 -5.42
C ILE A 130 13.64 -8.59 -6.53
N SER A 131 12.55 -7.86 -6.72
CA SER A 131 12.44 -6.83 -7.77
C SER A 131 13.45 -5.70 -7.58
N VAL A 132 13.65 -5.25 -6.34
CA VAL A 132 14.56 -4.15 -5.99
C VAL A 132 16.03 -4.51 -6.28
N ILE A 133 16.42 -5.79 -6.24
CA ILE A 133 17.79 -6.21 -6.58
C ILE A 133 18.15 -5.84 -8.02
N TYR A 134 17.23 -6.02 -8.96
CA TYR A 134 17.45 -5.79 -10.40
C TYR A 134 17.35 -4.32 -10.83
N ILE A 135 16.69 -3.48 -10.04
CA ILE A 135 16.44 -2.08 -10.36
C ILE A 135 17.67 -1.23 -9.97
N PRO A 136 18.10 -0.23 -10.77
CA PRO A 136 19.20 0.66 -10.39
C PRO A 136 18.83 1.65 -9.26
N GLU A 137 19.81 2.35 -8.70
CA GLU A 137 19.53 3.45 -7.76
C GLU A 137 19.10 4.71 -8.51
N THR A 138 18.37 5.63 -7.86
CA THR A 138 17.86 6.83 -8.55
C THR A 138 18.99 7.74 -9.02
N PRO A 139 18.89 8.29 -10.24
CA PRO A 139 19.96 9.15 -10.77
C PRO A 139 20.13 10.42 -9.93
N SER A 140 19.03 11.00 -9.42
CA SER A 140 19.06 12.15 -8.52
C SER A 140 19.87 11.88 -7.24
N PHE A 141 19.75 10.68 -6.66
CA PHE A 141 20.54 10.31 -5.49
C PHE A 141 22.03 10.16 -5.81
N LEU A 142 22.36 9.55 -6.95
CA LEU A 142 23.74 9.32 -7.38
C LEU A 142 24.47 10.64 -7.68
N VAL A 143 23.79 11.61 -8.31
CA VAL A 143 24.33 12.96 -8.55
C VAL A 143 24.59 13.69 -7.23
N LEU A 144 23.66 13.65 -6.27
CA LEU A 144 23.86 14.26 -4.95
C LEU A 144 25.04 13.65 -4.17
N ARG A 145 25.47 12.43 -4.53
CA ARG A 145 26.60 11.73 -3.94
C ARG A 145 27.93 11.98 -4.66
N GLY A 146 27.91 12.69 -5.79
CA GLY A 146 29.08 12.91 -6.65
C GLY A 146 29.48 11.69 -7.50
N CYS A 147 28.58 10.72 -7.69
CA CYS A 147 28.83 9.51 -8.50
C CYS A 147 28.22 9.67 -9.91
N ASP A 148 28.79 10.57 -10.71
CA ASP A 148 28.23 10.95 -12.02
C ASP A 148 28.21 9.80 -13.04
N ASP A 149 29.23 8.94 -13.03
CA ASP A 149 29.30 7.77 -13.93
C ASP A 149 28.17 6.77 -13.68
N GLU A 150 27.87 6.49 -12.40
CA GLU A 150 26.76 5.60 -12.02
C GLU A 150 25.41 6.24 -12.33
N ALA A 151 25.28 7.56 -12.11
CA ALA A 151 24.07 8.30 -12.45
C ALA A 151 23.78 8.23 -13.95
N HIS A 152 24.81 8.34 -14.79
CA HIS A 152 24.68 8.22 -16.23
C HIS A 152 24.20 6.83 -16.65
N ARG A 153 24.79 5.76 -16.09
CA ARG A 153 24.34 4.37 -16.34
C ARG A 153 22.89 4.14 -15.91
N SER A 154 22.49 4.65 -14.74
CA SER A 154 21.09 4.57 -14.26
C SER A 154 20.12 5.28 -15.21
N LEU A 155 20.47 6.47 -15.69
CA LEU A 155 19.69 7.22 -16.67
C LEU A 155 19.57 6.50 -18.03
N GLN A 156 20.65 5.91 -18.53
CA GLN A 156 20.64 5.14 -19.78
C GLN A 156 19.72 3.92 -19.68
N TRP A 157 19.82 3.16 -18.57
CA TRP A 157 18.96 2.01 -18.30
C TRP A 157 17.48 2.39 -18.28
N LEU A 158 17.17 3.54 -17.68
CA LEU A 158 15.79 3.99 -17.48
C LEU A 158 15.15 4.62 -18.74
N ARG A 159 15.93 5.36 -19.55
CA ARG A 159 15.38 6.13 -20.68
C ARG A 159 15.31 5.34 -21.99
N GLY A 160 16.18 4.34 -22.20
CA GLY A 160 16.21 3.52 -23.41
C GLY A 160 16.26 4.32 -24.75
N PRO A 161 16.30 3.66 -25.92
CA PRO A 161 16.43 4.33 -27.21
C PRO A 161 15.12 4.77 -27.90
N HIS A 162 13.94 4.77 -27.25
CA HIS A 162 12.69 5.09 -27.97
C HIS A 162 11.61 5.72 -27.09
N LYS A 163 11.23 6.97 -27.40
CA LYS A 163 10.11 7.69 -26.80
C LYS A 163 8.83 7.42 -27.60
N ASN A 164 7.95 6.56 -27.07
CA ASN A 164 6.62 6.31 -27.64
C ASN A 164 5.59 6.99 -26.73
N ALA A 165 5.30 8.27 -26.99
CA ALA A 165 4.46 9.13 -26.14
C ALA A 165 2.94 8.88 -26.26
N TRP A 166 2.50 7.62 -26.33
CA TRP A 166 1.07 7.27 -26.41
C TRP A 166 0.35 7.39 -25.05
N PHE A 167 1.08 7.20 -23.94
CA PHE A 167 0.57 7.38 -22.57
C PHE A 167 0.86 8.80 -22.07
N GLY A 168 0.32 9.81 -22.74
CA GLY A 168 0.42 11.19 -22.28
C GLY A 168 -0.30 11.42 -20.94
N LEU A 169 0.10 12.49 -20.24
CA LEU A 169 -0.50 12.96 -18.98
C LEU A 169 -2.05 13.00 -19.04
N HIS A 170 -2.60 13.45 -20.17
CA HIS A 170 -4.03 13.63 -20.39
C HIS A 170 -4.79 12.31 -20.46
N GLY A 171 -4.29 11.32 -21.21
CA GLY A 171 -4.96 10.01 -21.34
C GLY A 171 -5.07 9.29 -19.99
N THR A 172 -4.07 9.47 -19.13
CA THR A 172 -4.08 8.95 -17.76
C THR A 172 -5.16 9.56 -16.89
N PHE A 173 -5.28 10.90 -16.89
CA PHE A 173 -6.28 11.59 -16.07
C PHE A 173 -7.70 11.20 -16.47
N TRP A 174 -7.97 11.10 -17.78
CA TRP A 174 -9.26 10.65 -18.28
C TRP A 174 -9.55 9.20 -17.92
N LEU A 175 -8.56 8.31 -18.04
CA LEU A 175 -8.72 6.90 -17.67
C LEU A 175 -9.00 6.75 -16.16
N TYR A 176 -8.27 7.48 -15.30
CA TYR A 176 -8.51 7.49 -13.86
C TYR A 176 -9.90 8.07 -13.51
N ALA A 177 -10.31 9.15 -14.17
CA ALA A 177 -11.63 9.74 -13.99
C ALA A 177 -12.75 8.75 -14.40
N CYS A 178 -12.61 8.06 -15.53
CA CYS A 178 -13.57 7.06 -15.98
C CYS A 178 -13.69 5.88 -14.99
N ILE A 179 -12.55 5.34 -14.51
CA ILE A 179 -12.56 4.26 -13.51
C ILE A 179 -13.18 4.74 -12.19
N SER A 180 -12.83 5.95 -11.73
CA SER A 180 -13.35 6.51 -10.47
C SER A 180 -14.85 6.80 -10.56
N CYS A 181 -15.34 7.36 -11.67
CA CYS A 181 -16.76 7.59 -11.91
C CYS A 181 -17.54 6.28 -12.01
N ALA A 182 -16.99 5.26 -12.70
CA ALA A 182 -17.60 3.94 -12.77
C ALA A 182 -17.65 3.25 -11.39
N GLY A 183 -16.58 3.37 -10.59
CA GLY A 183 -16.53 2.88 -9.21
C GLY A 183 -17.52 3.59 -8.30
N LEU A 184 -17.65 4.92 -8.42
CA LEU A 184 -18.63 5.71 -7.67
C LEU A 184 -20.06 5.32 -8.05
N PHE A 185 -20.33 5.16 -9.34
CA PHE A 185 -21.63 4.70 -9.84
C PHE A 185 -21.96 3.29 -9.33
N PHE A 186 -20.98 2.37 -9.36
CA PHE A 186 -21.14 1.03 -8.81
C PHE A 186 -21.40 1.05 -7.31
N VAL A 187 -20.67 1.86 -6.53
CA VAL A 187 -20.91 1.98 -5.09
C VAL A 187 -22.32 2.53 -4.82
N ILE A 188 -22.74 3.59 -5.52
CA ILE A 188 -24.07 4.18 -5.34
C ILE A 188 -25.19 3.19 -5.71
N MET A 189 -24.99 2.38 -6.75
CA MET A 189 -26.02 1.46 -7.26
C MET A 189 -26.04 0.10 -6.55
N VAL A 190 -24.87 -0.44 -6.19
CA VAL A 190 -24.69 -1.82 -5.73
C VAL A 190 -24.43 -1.91 -4.24
N VAL A 191 -23.90 -0.86 -3.63
CA VAL A 191 -23.90 -0.71 -2.17
C VAL A 191 -25.10 0.19 -1.85
N PRO A 192 -26.32 -0.36 -1.67
CA PRO A 192 -27.42 0.45 -1.16
C PRO A 192 -26.93 0.99 0.17
N GLU A 193 -26.65 2.30 0.22
CA GLU A 193 -26.42 2.97 1.48
C GLU A 193 -27.55 2.53 2.41
N THR A 194 -27.20 2.05 3.60
CA THR A 194 -28.13 1.77 4.70
C THR A 194 -28.75 3.07 5.24
N LYS A 195 -29.19 3.98 4.36
CA LYS A 195 -29.92 5.20 4.67
C LYS A 195 -31.36 4.98 4.25
N GLY A 196 -32.17 4.51 5.20
CA GLY A 196 -33.62 4.42 5.00
C GLY A 196 -34.33 3.26 5.70
N ARG A 197 -33.63 2.32 6.35
CA ARG A 197 -34.28 1.48 7.36
C ARG A 197 -34.17 2.18 8.71
N ASP A 198 -35.24 2.87 9.07
CA ASP A 198 -35.47 3.35 10.43
C ASP A 198 -35.39 2.17 11.41
N LEU A 199 -34.90 2.42 12.63
CA LEU A 199 -34.80 1.43 13.71
C LEU A 199 -36.17 0.88 14.15
N GLU A 200 -37.27 1.38 13.59
CA GLU A 200 -38.65 1.08 13.97
C GLU A 200 -39.21 -0.22 13.36
N GLU A 201 -38.59 -0.80 12.33
CA GLU A 201 -38.94 -2.13 11.81
C GLU A 201 -38.19 -3.28 12.52
N MET A 202 -37.55 -3.01 13.64
CA MET A 202 -36.86 -4.03 14.43
C MET A 202 -37.88 -4.93 15.13
N ASP A 203 -38.00 -6.18 14.65
CA ASP A 203 -38.84 -7.25 15.19
C ASP A 203 -38.93 -7.17 16.74
N PRO A 204 -40.15 -7.11 17.33
CA PRO A 204 -40.35 -6.97 18.77
C PRO A 204 -39.69 -8.08 19.59
N LYS A 205 -39.25 -9.18 18.95
CA LYS A 205 -38.44 -10.24 19.55
C LYS A 205 -37.04 -9.75 19.98
N TYR A 206 -36.40 -8.84 19.24
CA TYR A 206 -35.04 -8.34 19.56
C TYR A 206 -35.05 -7.22 20.62
N VAL A 207 -36.04 -6.34 20.60
CA VAL A 207 -36.20 -5.29 21.61
C VAL A 207 -36.43 -5.91 22.99
N ARG A 208 -37.22 -6.99 23.06
CA ARG A 208 -37.51 -7.70 24.32
C ARG A 208 -36.26 -8.39 24.91
N THR A 209 -35.33 -8.85 24.10
CA THR A 209 -34.06 -9.43 24.58
C THR A 209 -33.12 -8.36 25.15
N LEU A 210 -33.13 -7.14 24.60
CA LEU A 210 -32.29 -6.04 25.08
C LEU A 210 -32.80 -5.42 26.39
N THR A 211 -34.12 -5.43 26.63
CA THR A 211 -34.70 -4.96 27.90
C THR A 211 -34.66 -5.98 29.03
N ILE A 212 -34.62 -7.29 28.74
CA ILE A 212 -34.50 -8.33 29.78
C ILE A 212 -33.08 -8.41 30.37
N ASN A 213 -32.06 -7.95 29.64
CA ASN A 213 -30.65 -8.09 30.03
C ASN A 213 -30.01 -6.78 30.55
N ARG A 214 -30.84 -5.83 30.99
CA ARG A 214 -30.43 -4.59 31.66
C ARG A 214 -31.11 -4.53 33.03
#